data_AF-F2AKG8-F1
#
_entry.id   AF-F2AKG8-F1
#
_cell.length_a   1.000
_cell.length_b   1.000
_cell.length_c   1.000
_cell.angle_alpha   90.00
_cell.angle_beta   90.00
_cell.angle_gamma   90.00
#
_symmetry.space_group_name_H-M   'P 1'
#
loop_
_entity.id
_entity.type
_entity.pdbx_description
1 polymer ?
#
loop_
_entity_poly.entity_id
_entity_poly.type
_entity_poly.pdbx_seq_one_letter_code
_entity_poly.pdbx_strand_id
1 'polypeptide(L)'
;MITHHVRIGFAGEIYLARAERRIERGRRVLVRTPRGVELAEVLSVCDDDGTPTTLEILRPTTHNDDLLIERLQRHKVRAVRECQAILAESESSAVLLDVDQLFDGGTLVLHFLGEPDALGRELTDAIVRRYESEVKSIELSDLMQTGCGPGCGTADAGGCGGGCSSCSGCGIASARQKQPLG
;
A
#
# COMPACT_ATOMS: atom_id res chain seq x y z
N MET A 1 -16.04 6.09 18.09
CA MET A 1 -15.44 5.59 16.83
C MET A 1 -16.56 5.39 15.82
N ILE A 2 -16.31 5.60 14.54
CA ILE A 2 -17.28 5.46 13.46
C ILE A 2 -16.98 4.18 12.68
N THR A 3 -18.01 3.39 12.41
CA THR A 3 -17.89 2.12 11.69
C THR A 3 -18.07 2.35 10.18
N HIS A 4 -17.27 1.66 9.38
CA HIS A 4 -17.32 1.74 7.92
C HIS A 4 -17.31 0.33 7.32
N HIS A 5 -18.01 0.14 6.19
CA HIS A 5 -17.76 -0.99 5.32
C HIS A 5 -16.51 -0.71 4.50
N VAL A 6 -15.56 -1.63 4.51
CA VAL A 6 -14.32 -1.56 3.74
C VAL A 6 -14.15 -2.80 2.90
N ARG A 7 -13.63 -2.64 1.69
CA ARG A 7 -13.25 -3.74 0.79
C ARG A 7 -11.76 -4.02 0.91
N ILE A 8 -11.39 -5.27 1.17
CA ILE A 8 -10.00 -5.71 1.38
C ILE A 8 -9.70 -6.94 0.52
N GLY A 9 -8.43 -7.10 0.11
CA GLY A 9 -7.91 -8.29 -0.56
C GLY A 9 -8.33 -8.45 -2.02
N PHE A 10 -7.72 -9.41 -2.72
CA PHE A 10 -7.96 -9.64 -4.15
C PHE A 10 -9.41 -10.03 -4.49
N ALA A 11 -10.04 -10.83 -3.63
CA ALA A 11 -11.42 -11.28 -3.80
C ALA A 11 -12.45 -10.18 -3.50
N GLY A 12 -12.00 -9.04 -2.95
CA GLY A 12 -12.86 -7.92 -2.62
C GLY A 12 -13.81 -8.21 -1.46
N GLU A 13 -13.31 -8.90 -0.43
CA GLU A 13 -14.07 -9.21 0.78
C GLU A 13 -14.46 -7.93 1.51
N ILE A 14 -15.69 -7.90 2.04
CA ILE A 14 -16.24 -6.73 2.73
C ILE A 14 -16.21 -6.96 4.23
N TYR A 15 -15.60 -6.03 4.94
CA TYR A 15 -15.49 -6.05 6.40
C TYR A 15 -16.02 -4.77 7.02
N LEU A 16 -16.38 -4.86 8.30
CA LEU A 16 -16.59 -3.69 9.15
C LEU A 16 -15.25 -3.25 9.74
N ALA A 17 -14.91 -1.98 9.67
CA ALA A 17 -13.72 -1.42 10.30
C ALA A 17 -14.04 -0.11 11.04
N ARG A 18 -13.41 0.10 12.19
CA ARG A 18 -13.60 1.30 13.03
C ARG A 18 -12.57 2.37 12.69
N ALA A 19 -12.99 3.63 12.72
CA ALA A 19 -12.12 4.78 12.56
C ALA A 19 -12.43 5.86 13.60
N GLU A 20 -11.46 6.73 13.91
CA GLU A 20 -11.67 7.87 14.80
C GLU A 20 -12.61 8.93 14.20
N ARG A 21 -12.61 9.05 12.87
CA ARG A 21 -13.37 10.05 12.13
C ARG A 21 -14.10 9.43 10.93
N ARG A 22 -15.06 10.16 10.39
CA ARG A 22 -15.76 9.78 9.18
C ARG A 22 -14.80 9.85 7.99
N ILE A 23 -14.81 8.82 7.15
CA ILE A 23 -14.03 8.76 5.91
C ILE A 23 -15.00 8.63 4.75
N GLU A 24 -14.74 9.38 3.68
CA GLU A 24 -15.57 9.38 2.49
C GLU A 24 -15.50 8.06 1.72
N ARG A 25 -16.60 7.71 1.07
CA ARG A 25 -16.67 6.56 0.15
C ARG A 25 -15.66 6.72 -0.99
N GLY A 26 -15.07 5.61 -1.40
CA GLY A 26 -14.05 5.53 -2.46
C GLY A 26 -12.65 5.91 -2.00
N ARG A 27 -12.47 6.36 -0.75
CA ARG A 27 -11.13 6.65 -0.22
C ARG A 27 -10.40 5.34 0.07
N ARG A 28 -9.14 5.28 -0.38
CA ARG A 28 -8.19 4.25 0.01
C ARG A 28 -7.66 4.53 1.41
N VAL A 29 -7.58 3.48 2.23
CA VAL A 29 -7.17 3.56 3.63
C VAL A 29 -6.28 2.36 3.98
N LEU A 30 -5.44 2.54 4.99
CA LEU A 30 -4.70 1.45 5.62
C LEU A 30 -5.49 0.93 6.81
N VAL A 31 -5.70 -0.38 6.85
CA VAL A 31 -6.49 -1.07 7.88
C VAL A 31 -5.62 -2.08 8.60
N ARG A 32 -5.66 -2.09 9.93
CA ARG A 32 -5.07 -3.14 10.75
C ARG A 32 -6.02 -4.33 10.81
N THR A 33 -5.54 -5.48 10.36
CA THR A 33 -6.23 -6.77 10.38
C THR A 33 -5.42 -7.76 11.21
N PRO A 34 -5.95 -8.97 11.50
CA PRO A 34 -5.17 -10.03 12.12
C PRO A 34 -3.98 -10.50 11.28
N ARG A 35 -4.00 -10.29 9.95
CA ARG A 35 -2.93 -10.66 9.02
C ARG A 35 -1.79 -9.63 9.00
N GLY A 36 -2.09 -8.36 9.28
CA GLY A 36 -1.13 -7.27 9.23
C GLY A 36 -1.78 -5.93 8.96
N VAL A 37 -1.09 -5.05 8.22
CA VAL A 37 -1.68 -3.82 7.70
C VAL A 37 -2.04 -4.05 6.25
N GLU A 38 -3.27 -3.75 5.86
CA GLU A 38 -3.80 -4.02 4.52
C GLU A 38 -4.34 -2.75 3.87
N LEU A 39 -4.25 -2.69 2.55
CA LEU A 39 -4.92 -1.66 1.76
C LEU A 39 -6.40 -1.99 1.65
N ALA A 40 -7.24 -1.01 1.93
CA ALA A 40 -8.69 -1.12 1.79
C ALA A 40 -9.29 0.07 1.06
N GLU A 41 -10.50 -0.10 0.53
CA GLU A 41 -11.33 0.98 0.00
C GLU A 41 -12.60 1.12 0.83
N VAL A 42 -12.92 2.35 1.24
CA VAL A 42 -14.15 2.64 1.99
C VAL A 42 -15.37 2.56 1.07
N LEU A 43 -16.31 1.68 1.38
CA LEU A 43 -17.54 1.50 0.60
C LEU A 43 -18.69 2.35 1.13
N SER A 44 -18.85 2.43 2.45
CA SER A 44 -19.87 3.24 3.10
C SER A 44 -19.54 3.49 4.57
N VAL A 45 -20.22 4.47 5.16
CA VAL A 45 -20.34 4.61 6.61
C VAL A 45 -21.47 3.70 7.08
N CYS A 46 -21.32 3.08 8.25
CA CYS A 46 -22.35 2.31 8.91
C CYS A 46 -22.89 3.11 10.09
N ASP A 47 -24.19 3.00 10.33
CA ASP A 47 -24.75 3.37 11.63
C ASP A 47 -24.20 2.38 12.67
N ASP A 48 -23.81 2.89 13.84
CA ASP A 48 -23.25 2.06 14.91
C ASP A 48 -24.37 1.17 15.49
N ASP A 49 -24.38 -0.10 15.09
CA ASP A 49 -25.33 -1.12 15.53
C ASP A 49 -24.81 -1.95 16.71
N GLY A 50 -23.63 -1.59 17.23
CA GLY A 50 -22.97 -2.32 18.33
C GLY A 50 -22.25 -3.59 17.89
N THR A 51 -22.13 -3.89 16.58
CA THR A 51 -21.39 -5.04 16.10
C THR A 51 -19.90 -4.92 16.46
N PRO A 52 -19.34 -5.86 17.23
CA PRO A 52 -17.92 -5.85 17.53
C PRO A 52 -17.13 -6.13 16.25
N THR A 53 -16.19 -5.25 15.92
CA THR A 53 -15.19 -5.48 14.88
C THR A 53 -13.78 -5.45 15.48
N THR A 54 -12.93 -6.32 14.95
CA THR A 54 -11.50 -6.39 15.27
C THR A 54 -10.64 -5.56 14.32
N LEU A 55 -11.22 -4.99 13.26
CA LEU A 55 -10.50 -4.22 12.25
C LEU A 55 -10.54 -2.73 12.56
N GLU A 56 -9.39 -2.09 12.40
CA GLU A 56 -9.18 -0.67 12.69
C GLU A 56 -8.60 0.05 11.47
N ILE A 57 -9.28 1.10 11.01
CA ILE A 57 -8.76 1.99 9.99
C ILE A 57 -7.73 2.92 10.64
N LEU A 58 -6.47 2.79 10.23
CA LEU A 58 -5.36 3.57 10.76
C LEU A 58 -5.36 4.99 10.18
N ARG A 59 -5.40 5.11 8.85
CA ARG A 59 -5.39 6.38 8.13
C ARG A 59 -5.74 6.22 6.64
N PRO A 60 -6.21 7.28 5.96
CA PRO A 60 -6.19 7.35 4.50
C PRO A 60 -4.78 7.18 3.93
N THR A 61 -4.70 6.69 2.69
CA THR A 61 -3.41 6.67 1.96
C THR A 61 -2.93 8.08 1.65
N THR A 62 -1.62 8.25 1.65
CA THR A 62 -0.89 9.43 1.20
C THR A 62 -0.41 9.24 -0.24
N HIS A 63 0.12 10.30 -0.86
CA HIS A 63 0.69 10.20 -2.19
C HIS A 63 1.87 9.21 -2.27
N ASN A 64 2.72 9.18 -1.23
CA ASN A 64 3.84 8.23 -1.19
C ASN A 64 3.35 6.79 -1.05
N ASP A 65 2.28 6.55 -0.26
CA ASP A 65 1.67 5.22 -0.20
C ASP A 65 1.12 4.82 -1.57
N ASP A 66 0.49 5.74 -2.30
CA ASP A 66 -0.06 5.44 -3.63
C ASP A 66 1.04 5.06 -4.64
N LEU A 67 2.18 5.77 -4.64
CA LEU A 67 3.36 5.41 -5.44
C LEU A 67 3.92 4.04 -5.04
N LEU A 68 3.92 3.75 -3.73
CA LEU A 68 4.37 2.49 -3.19
C LEU A 68 3.46 1.35 -3.66
N ILE A 69 2.15 1.50 -3.49
CA ILE A 69 1.11 0.56 -3.91
C ILE A 69 1.26 0.25 -5.39
N GLU A 70 1.46 1.26 -6.23
CA GLU A 70 1.64 1.07 -7.67
C GLU A 70 2.91 0.25 -7.99
N ARG A 71 4.02 0.54 -7.29
CA ARG A 71 5.27 -0.22 -7.43
C ARG A 71 5.08 -1.66 -6.99
N LEU A 72 4.51 -1.87 -5.81
CA LEU A 72 4.21 -3.19 -5.25
C LEU A 72 3.30 -4.00 -6.18
N GLN A 73 2.27 -3.38 -6.76
CA GLN A 73 1.37 -4.04 -7.70
C GLN A 73 2.09 -4.54 -8.96
N ARG A 74 3.06 -3.78 -9.48
CA ARG A 74 3.89 -4.24 -10.62
C ARG A 74 4.73 -5.47 -10.26
N HIS A 75 5.35 -5.47 -9.09
CA HIS A 75 6.15 -6.60 -8.61
C HIS A 75 5.26 -7.83 -8.34
N LYS A 76 4.10 -7.64 -7.70
CA LYS A 76 3.10 -8.69 -7.48
C LYS A 76 2.72 -9.38 -8.79
N VAL A 77 2.29 -8.63 -9.81
CA VAL A 77 1.82 -9.22 -11.08
C VAL A 77 2.89 -10.09 -11.73
N ARG A 78 4.15 -9.66 -11.68
CA ARG A 78 5.27 -10.45 -12.18
C ARG A 78 5.47 -11.73 -11.36
N ALA A 79 5.52 -11.61 -10.04
CA ALA A 79 5.73 -12.75 -9.15
C ALA A 79 4.62 -13.81 -9.26
N VAL A 80 3.35 -13.37 -9.30
CA VAL A 80 2.20 -14.26 -9.50
C VAL A 80 2.32 -15.07 -10.78
N ARG A 81 2.67 -14.41 -11.90
CA ARG A 81 2.83 -15.08 -13.20
C ARG A 81 3.98 -16.08 -13.19
N GLU A 82 5.11 -15.72 -12.60
CA GLU A 82 6.25 -16.62 -12.46
C GLU A 82 5.89 -17.84 -11.59
N CYS A 83 5.17 -17.65 -10.48
CA CYS A 83 4.64 -18.75 -9.67
C CYS A 83 3.70 -19.66 -10.46
N GLN A 84 2.74 -19.09 -11.16
CA GLN A 84 1.76 -19.85 -11.92
C GLN A 84 2.42 -20.68 -13.02
N ALA A 85 3.44 -20.14 -13.70
CA ALA A 85 4.21 -20.88 -14.70
C ALA A 85 4.97 -22.05 -14.08
N ILE A 86 5.69 -21.82 -12.97
CA ILE A 86 6.47 -22.86 -12.28
C ILE A 86 5.56 -23.98 -11.77
N LEU A 87 4.40 -23.65 -11.19
CA LEU A 87 3.45 -24.66 -10.73
C LEU A 87 2.87 -25.47 -11.91
N ALA A 88 2.52 -24.81 -13.01
CA ALA A 88 1.97 -25.46 -14.20
C ALA A 88 2.96 -26.39 -14.92
N GLU A 89 4.26 -26.09 -14.85
CA GLU A 89 5.33 -26.93 -15.42
C GLU A 89 5.79 -28.05 -14.46
N SER A 90 5.32 -28.03 -13.22
CA SER A 90 5.67 -29.03 -12.19
C SER A 90 4.68 -30.19 -12.14
N GLU A 91 5.00 -31.21 -11.36
CA GLU A 91 4.07 -32.31 -11.04
C GLU A 91 3.07 -31.95 -9.92
N SER A 92 3.11 -30.71 -9.41
CA SER A 92 2.20 -30.26 -8.36
C SER A 92 0.77 -30.10 -8.89
N SER A 93 -0.18 -30.52 -8.06
CA SER A 93 -1.61 -30.29 -8.26
C SER A 93 -2.07 -28.90 -7.79
N ALA A 94 -1.18 -28.10 -7.19
CA ALA A 94 -1.52 -26.80 -6.63
C ALA A 94 -1.86 -25.77 -7.72
N VAL A 95 -2.98 -25.06 -7.53
CA VAL A 95 -3.43 -24.01 -8.44
C VAL A 95 -3.46 -22.67 -7.70
N LEU A 96 -2.52 -21.78 -8.02
CA LEU A 96 -2.46 -20.43 -7.45
C LEU A 96 -3.43 -19.48 -8.15
N LEU A 97 -4.40 -18.93 -7.42
CA LEU A 97 -5.40 -17.99 -7.91
C LEU A 97 -4.86 -16.55 -7.95
N ASP A 98 -4.39 -16.04 -6.82
CA ASP A 98 -3.77 -14.70 -6.71
C ASP A 98 -2.88 -14.64 -5.45
N VAL A 99 -2.21 -13.50 -5.26
CA VAL A 99 -1.39 -13.19 -4.10
C VAL A 99 -1.76 -11.81 -3.57
N ASP A 100 -2.10 -11.69 -2.29
CA ASP A 100 -2.15 -10.38 -1.63
C ASP A 100 -0.77 -10.00 -1.12
N GLN A 101 -0.36 -8.76 -1.37
CA GLN A 101 0.76 -8.17 -0.65
C GLN A 101 0.22 -7.29 0.47
N LEU A 102 0.58 -7.61 1.71
CA LEU A 102 0.22 -6.76 2.83
C LEU A 102 1.09 -5.50 2.82
N PHE A 103 0.54 -4.44 3.40
CA PHE A 103 1.19 -3.15 3.57
C PHE A 103 1.98 -3.12 4.89
N ASP A 104 2.80 -4.15 5.12
CA ASP A 104 3.61 -4.35 6.34
C ASP A 104 5.12 -4.55 6.05
N GLY A 105 5.55 -4.38 4.80
CA GLY A 105 6.97 -4.39 4.43
C GLY A 105 7.45 -5.67 3.75
N GLY A 106 6.56 -6.62 3.46
CA GLY A 106 6.94 -7.75 2.60
C GLY A 106 6.07 -8.99 2.67
N THR A 107 5.03 -9.03 3.52
CA THR A 107 4.22 -10.24 3.65
C THR A 107 3.42 -10.50 2.38
N LEU A 108 3.59 -11.69 1.82
CA LEU A 108 2.77 -12.22 0.74
C LEU A 108 1.81 -13.26 1.28
N VAL A 109 0.54 -13.18 0.87
CA VAL A 109 -0.47 -14.19 1.18
C VAL A 109 -0.96 -14.79 -0.12
N LEU A 110 -0.67 -16.07 -0.31
CA LEU A 110 -0.98 -16.81 -1.53
C LEU A 110 -2.36 -17.45 -1.39
N HIS A 111 -3.19 -17.29 -2.42
CA HIS A 111 -4.54 -17.85 -2.47
C HIS A 111 -4.58 -18.99 -3.46
N PHE A 112 -4.81 -20.21 -2.97
CA PHE A 112 -4.87 -21.42 -3.79
C PHE A 112 -6.31 -21.89 -3.98
N LEU A 113 -6.56 -22.56 -5.11
CA LEU A 113 -7.78 -23.33 -5.31
C LEU A 113 -7.62 -24.68 -4.59
N GLY A 114 -8.09 -24.73 -3.35
CA GLY A 114 -7.90 -25.89 -2.47
C GLY A 114 -6.55 -25.88 -1.77
N GLU A 115 -6.26 -26.94 -1.03
CA GLU A 115 -5.01 -27.08 -0.28
C GLU A 115 -3.86 -27.48 -1.21
N PRO A 116 -2.72 -26.74 -1.22
CA PRO A 116 -1.56 -27.12 -2.01
C PRO A 116 -0.90 -28.39 -1.44
N ASP A 117 -0.42 -29.25 -2.34
CA ASP A 117 0.39 -30.40 -2.00
C ASP A 117 1.81 -30.00 -1.54
N ALA A 118 2.59 -30.97 -1.07
CA ALA A 118 3.91 -30.72 -0.49
C ALA A 118 4.86 -30.03 -1.49
N LEU A 119 4.84 -30.46 -2.75
CA LEU A 119 5.67 -29.88 -3.81
C LEU A 119 5.24 -28.44 -4.13
N GLY A 120 3.94 -28.18 -4.21
CA GLY A 120 3.40 -26.83 -4.42
C GLY A 120 3.82 -25.87 -3.31
N ARG A 121 3.77 -26.32 -2.04
CA ARG A 121 4.27 -25.54 -0.89
C ARG A 121 5.76 -25.23 -1.02
N GLU A 122 6.59 -26.23 -1.31
CA GLU A 122 8.04 -26.05 -1.50
C GLU A 122 8.37 -25.04 -2.60
N LEU A 123 7.74 -25.18 -3.77
CA LEU A 123 7.94 -24.29 -4.91
C LEU A 123 7.52 -22.85 -4.57
N THR A 124 6.36 -22.69 -3.94
CA THR A 124 5.85 -21.37 -3.58
C THR A 124 6.69 -20.70 -2.49
N ASP A 125 7.19 -21.44 -1.50
CA ASP A 125 8.11 -20.94 -0.47
C ASP A 125 9.41 -20.40 -1.08
N ALA A 126 9.97 -21.11 -2.08
CA ALA A 126 11.15 -20.64 -2.78
C ALA A 126 10.91 -19.30 -3.49
N ILE A 127 9.73 -19.12 -4.07
CA ILE A 127 9.38 -17.89 -4.78
C ILE A 127 9.07 -16.74 -3.81
N VAL A 128 8.36 -17.01 -2.71
CA VAL A 128 8.13 -16.03 -1.65
C VAL A 128 9.45 -15.49 -1.12
N ARG A 129 10.45 -16.36 -0.86
CA ARG A 129 11.79 -15.92 -0.41
C ARG A 129 12.49 -15.01 -1.42
N ARG A 130 12.38 -15.31 -2.72
CA ARG A 130 12.94 -14.45 -3.79
C ARG A 130 12.20 -13.12 -3.87
N TYR A 131 10.88 -13.13 -3.75
CA TYR A 131 10.10 -11.90 -3.74
C TYR A 131 10.44 -11.01 -2.55
N GLU A 132 10.51 -11.59 -1.35
CA GLU A 132 10.87 -10.86 -0.15
C GLU A 132 12.25 -10.21 -0.25
N SER A 133 13.23 -10.86 -0.89
CA SER A 133 14.56 -10.28 -1.08
C SER A 133 14.53 -9.11 -2.07
N GLU A 134 13.74 -9.20 -3.14
CA GLU A 134 13.52 -8.11 -4.09
C GLU A 134 12.79 -6.92 -3.43
N VAL A 135 11.75 -7.17 -2.63
CA VAL A 135 10.98 -6.10 -1.98
C VAL A 135 11.72 -5.47 -0.81
N LYS A 136 12.45 -6.23 0.01
CA LYS A 136 13.29 -5.67 1.10
C LYS A 136 14.43 -4.79 0.57
N SER A 137 14.85 -4.97 -0.68
CA SER A 137 15.83 -4.09 -1.34
C SER A 137 15.26 -2.72 -1.72
N ILE A 138 13.93 -2.63 -1.81
CA ILE A 138 13.23 -1.35 -1.89
C ILE A 138 13.28 -0.79 -0.46
N GLU A 139 13.75 0.44 -0.27
CA GLU A 139 13.72 1.19 1.01
C GLU A 139 12.27 1.50 1.45
N LEU A 140 11.41 0.47 1.46
CA LEU A 140 10.00 0.46 1.79
C LEU A 140 9.82 0.80 3.27
N SER A 141 10.71 0.26 4.10
CA SER A 141 10.74 0.39 5.56
C SER A 141 10.65 1.84 6.02
N ASP A 142 11.40 2.72 5.37
CA ASP A 142 11.51 4.14 5.75
C ASP A 142 10.28 4.96 5.31
N LEU A 143 9.65 4.58 4.20
CA LEU A 143 8.42 5.23 3.71
C LEU A 143 7.18 4.85 4.53
N MET A 144 7.17 3.64 5.10
CA MET A 144 6.04 3.12 5.87
C MET A 144 5.97 3.68 7.29
N GLN A 145 7.12 3.93 7.93
CA GLN A 145 7.18 4.54 9.26
C GLN A 145 7.06 6.06 9.24
N THR A 146 7.61 6.72 8.21
CA THR A 146 7.89 8.17 8.26
C THR A 146 6.91 8.99 7.44
N GLY A 147 5.66 8.55 7.31
CA GLY A 147 4.60 9.28 6.62
C GLY A 147 4.73 10.77 6.91
N CYS A 148 5.15 11.53 5.88
CA CYS A 148 5.66 12.90 5.94
C CYS A 148 6.32 13.30 7.27
N GLY A 149 7.65 13.19 7.36
CA GLY A 149 8.44 13.51 8.55
C GLY A 149 8.05 14.82 9.26
N PRO A 150 8.46 15.00 10.53
CA PRO A 150 8.00 16.11 11.36
C PRO A 150 8.27 17.45 10.65
N GLY A 151 7.21 18.14 10.22
CA GLY A 151 7.29 19.44 9.51
C GLY A 151 6.70 19.45 8.10
N CYS A 152 6.23 18.33 7.57
CA CYS A 152 5.48 18.33 6.32
C CYS A 152 4.19 19.17 6.40
N GLY A 153 4.21 20.35 5.80
CA GLY A 153 3.07 21.28 5.76
C GLY A 153 3.19 22.50 6.68
N THR A 154 4.29 22.69 7.41
CA THR A 154 4.54 23.93 8.17
C THR A 154 5.45 24.87 7.37
N ALA A 155 5.19 26.19 7.45
CA ALA A 155 5.94 27.21 6.72
C ALA A 155 7.45 27.25 7.08
N ASP A 156 7.83 26.65 8.21
CA ASP A 156 9.21 26.59 8.71
C ASP A 156 10.00 25.36 8.25
N ALA A 157 9.36 24.38 7.60
CA ALA A 157 10.06 23.37 6.82
C ALA A 157 10.11 23.89 5.37
N GLY A 158 11.31 24.20 4.88
CA GLY A 158 11.55 24.73 3.53
C GLY A 158 10.61 24.08 2.51
N GLY A 159 9.60 24.85 2.11
CA GLY A 159 8.42 24.31 1.48
C GLY A 159 8.75 23.57 0.18
N CYS A 160 7.92 22.59 -0.14
CA CYS A 160 7.57 22.31 -1.54
C CYS A 160 6.79 23.51 -2.10
N GLY A 161 7.48 24.65 -2.21
CA GLY A 161 7.12 25.79 -3.01
C GLY A 161 8.11 25.83 -4.16
N GLY A 162 7.74 25.22 -5.29
CA GLY A 162 8.42 25.43 -6.55
C GLY A 162 8.97 24.16 -7.19
N GLY A 163 8.66 24.00 -8.48
CA GLY A 163 9.45 23.15 -9.37
C GLY A 163 8.73 21.95 -9.94
N CYS A 164 7.55 22.19 -10.51
CA CYS A 164 7.20 21.46 -11.72
C CYS A 164 8.30 21.72 -12.77
N SER A 165 8.49 20.76 -13.68
CA SER A 165 9.21 20.82 -14.95
C SER A 165 10.74 20.68 -14.93
N SER A 166 11.16 19.41 -15.02
CA SER A 166 11.90 18.98 -16.22
C SER A 166 11.40 19.73 -17.48
N CYS A 167 12.27 20.61 -18.01
CA CYS A 167 12.38 21.11 -19.40
C CYS A 167 11.30 22.11 -19.87
N SER A 168 11.55 23.38 -20.18
CA SER A 168 12.80 24.05 -20.61
C SER A 168 12.70 25.58 -20.44
N GLY A 169 13.77 26.23 -19.97
CA GLY A 169 13.96 27.69 -20.12
C GLY A 169 14.42 28.43 -18.86
N CYS A 170 15.65 28.19 -18.41
CA CYS A 170 16.26 28.97 -17.33
C CYS A 170 17.09 30.12 -17.94
N GLY A 171 16.57 31.35 -17.89
CA GLY A 171 17.28 32.58 -18.21
C GLY A 171 17.54 33.37 -16.93
N ILE A 172 18.81 33.46 -16.56
CA ILE A 172 19.32 34.13 -15.36
C ILE A 172 19.32 35.65 -15.60
N ALA A 173 18.80 36.45 -14.67
CA ALA A 173 19.25 37.83 -14.49
C ALA A 173 18.93 38.31 -13.07
N SER A 174 19.99 38.50 -12.29
CA SER A 174 20.03 39.15 -10.99
C SER A 174 19.90 40.67 -11.13
N ALA A 175 19.22 41.35 -10.20
CA ALA A 175 19.61 42.70 -9.74
C ALA A 175 18.72 43.27 -8.60
N ARG A 176 19.39 43.51 -7.47
CA ARG A 176 19.42 44.72 -6.61
C ARG A 176 18.16 45.20 -5.85
N GLN A 177 18.41 45.37 -4.55
CA GLN A 177 17.70 46.14 -3.53
C GLN A 177 17.38 47.59 -3.95
N LYS A 178 16.22 48.08 -3.52
CA LYS A 178 16.00 49.49 -3.14
C LYS A 178 15.21 49.55 -1.83
N GLN A 179 15.72 50.35 -0.89
CA GLN A 179 15.06 50.81 0.34
C GLN A 179 13.72 51.52 0.03
N PRO A 180 12.80 51.61 0.99
CA PRO A 180 11.89 52.74 1.08
C PRO A 180 12.32 53.74 2.17
N LEU A 181 12.26 55.01 1.77
CA LEU A 181 12.20 56.19 2.63
C LEU A 181 10.86 56.23 3.37
N GLY A 182 10.89 56.76 4.60
CA GLY A 182 9.74 57.04 5.46
C GLY A 182 10.21 57.33 6.86
#